data_AF-A0A0G0HVM5-F1
#
_entry.id   AF-A0A0G0HVM5-F1
#
_cell.length_a   1.000
_cell.length_b   1.000
_cell.length_c   1.000
_cell.angle_alpha   90.00
_cell.angle_beta   90.00
_cell.angle_gamma   90.00
#
_symmetry.space_group_name_H-M   'P 1'
#
loop_
_entity.id
_entity.type
_entity.pdbx_description
1 polymer ?
#
loop_
_entity_poly.entity_id
_entity_poly.type
_entity_poly.pdbx_seq_one_letter_code
_entity_poly.pdbx_strand_id
1 'polypeptide(L)'
;MKFSIRLLYLYLLSFVGLLVAVIGTIRIVELGLKVFVFKGADIYEYSAPKIEGEIIDSVNDNMIRERETVRQRQRELAGSISMIVVGAPLYLYHWSTIQKENKKRV
;
A
#
# COMPACT_ATOMS: atom_id res chain seq x y z
N MET A 1 20.39 -32.40 -15.23
CA MET A 1 19.65 -32.08 -13.99
C MET A 1 18.26 -32.71 -14.10
N LYS A 2 17.84 -33.56 -13.16
CA LYS A 2 16.51 -34.20 -13.21
C LYS A 2 15.46 -33.16 -12.79
N PHE A 3 14.81 -32.55 -13.79
CA PHE A 3 13.75 -31.58 -13.53
C PHE A 3 12.56 -32.32 -12.91
N SER A 4 12.30 -32.06 -11.62
CA SER A 4 11.19 -32.70 -10.91
C SER A 4 9.99 -31.77 -10.98
N ILE A 5 8.94 -32.14 -11.72
CA ILE A 5 7.67 -31.39 -11.79
C ILE A 5 7.16 -31.04 -10.39
N ARG A 6 7.37 -31.95 -9.42
CA ARG A 6 7.04 -31.76 -8.01
C ARG A 6 7.75 -30.56 -7.37
N LEU A 7 9.04 -30.37 -7.65
CA LEU A 7 9.77 -29.23 -7.12
C LEU A 7 9.32 -27.94 -7.81
N LEU A 8 9.10 -27.97 -9.13
CA LEU A 8 8.63 -26.80 -9.87
C LEU A 8 7.31 -26.25 -9.29
N TYR A 9 6.29 -27.10 -9.04
CA TYR A 9 5.01 -26.61 -8.48
C TYR A 9 5.19 -26.02 -7.08
N LEU A 10 6.03 -26.64 -6.24
CA LEU A 10 6.28 -26.16 -4.88
C LEU A 10 6.95 -24.78 -4.88
N TYR A 11 7.94 -24.55 -5.75
CA TYR A 11 8.58 -23.24 -5.88
C TYR A 11 7.60 -22.18 -6.39
N LEU A 12 6.76 -22.51 -7.37
CA LEU A 12 5.79 -21.57 -7.94
C LEU A 12 4.70 -21.22 -6.92
N LEU A 13 4.17 -22.21 -6.20
CA LEU A 13 3.22 -22.01 -5.11
C LEU A 13 3.83 -21.17 -3.99
N SER A 14 5.07 -21.46 -3.59
CA SER A 14 5.77 -20.69 -2.56
C SER A 14 6.00 -19.25 -2.99
N PHE A 15 6.28 -19.00 -4.28
CA PHE A 15 6.44 -17.65 -4.80
C PHE A 15 5.13 -16.87 -4.73
N VAL A 16 4.01 -17.48 -5.14
CA VAL A 16 2.67 -16.86 -5.03
C VAL A 16 2.33 -16.60 -3.56
N GLY A 17 2.55 -17.57 -2.69
CA GLY A 17 2.33 -17.42 -1.24
C GLY A 17 3.16 -16.27 -0.64
N LEU A 18 4.43 -16.15 -1.05
CA LEU A 18 5.29 -15.05 -0.63
C LEU A 18 4.74 -13.70 -1.09
N LEU A 19 4.29 -13.57 -2.34
CA LEU A 19 3.69 -12.33 -2.84
C LEU A 19 2.45 -11.94 -2.03
N VAL A 20 1.55 -12.90 -1.76
CA VAL A 20 0.34 -12.65 -0.95
C VAL A 20 0.72 -12.21 0.46
N ALA A 21 1.72 -12.84 1.09
CA ALA A 21 2.20 -12.47 2.41
C ALA A 21 2.80 -11.05 2.44
N VAL A 22 3.58 -10.68 1.42
CA VAL A 22 4.14 -9.32 1.30
C VAL A 22 3.03 -8.28 1.14
N ILE A 23 2.05 -8.53 0.26
CA ILE A 23 0.90 -7.64 0.07
C ILE A 23 0.10 -7.50 1.37
N GLY A 24 -0.17 -8.61 2.07
CA GLY A 24 -0.85 -8.58 3.36
C GLY A 24 -0.11 -7.75 4.41
N THR A 25 1.22 -7.89 4.47
CA THR A 25 2.07 -7.11 5.39
C THR A 25 2.00 -5.62 5.08
N ILE A 26 2.07 -5.23 3.81
CA ILE A 26 1.92 -3.83 3.37
C ILE A 26 0.57 -3.26 3.85
N ARG A 27 -0.52 -4.01 3.70
CA ARG A 27 -1.86 -3.57 4.14
C ARG A 27 -1.97 -3.39 5.64
N ILE A 28 -1.34 -4.26 6.43
CA ILE A 28 -1.33 -4.12 7.89
C ILE A 28 -0.57 -2.86 8.31
N VAL A 29 0.58 -2.60 7.71
CA VAL A 29 1.36 -1.38 7.99
C VAL A 29 0.58 -0.14 7.55
N GLU A 30 -0.11 -0.19 6.40
CA GLU A 30 -0.95 0.90 5.89
C GLU A 30 -2.07 1.23 6.87
N LEU A 31 -2.77 0.20 7.37
CA LEU A 31 -3.82 0.36 8.38
C LEU A 31 -3.25 0.95 9.67
N GLY A 32 -2.14 0.41 10.17
CA GLY A 32 -1.48 0.94 11.37
C GLY A 32 -1.14 2.43 11.22
N LEU A 33 -0.60 2.82 10.07
CA LEU A 33 -0.23 4.20 9.82
C LEU A 33 -1.47 5.12 9.77
N LYS A 34 -2.58 4.69 9.15
CA LYS A 34 -3.85 5.43 9.16
C LYS A 34 -4.46 5.55 10.56
N VAL A 35 -4.38 4.50 11.36
CA VAL A 35 -4.96 4.48 12.72
C VAL A 35 -4.16 5.32 13.71
N PHE A 36 -2.83 5.22 13.68
CA PHE A 36 -1.97 5.84 14.70
C PHE A 36 -1.45 7.23 14.29
N VAL A 37 -1.09 7.42 13.02
CA VAL A 37 -0.44 8.66 12.52
C VAL A 37 -1.44 9.56 11.80
N PHE A 38 -2.20 9.05 10.83
CA PHE A 38 -3.16 9.84 10.05
C PHE A 38 -4.60 9.72 10.58
N LYS A 39 -4.79 10.10 11.86
CA LYS A 39 -6.12 10.11 12.50
C LYS A 39 -7.10 10.94 11.66
N GLY A 40 -8.10 10.28 11.08
CA GLY A 40 -9.15 10.93 10.29
C GLY A 40 -9.03 10.79 8.76
N ALA A 41 -8.00 10.10 8.24
CA ALA A 41 -7.87 9.86 6.79
C ALA A 41 -8.98 8.95 6.21
N ASP A 42 -9.62 8.12 7.04
CA ASP A 42 -10.72 7.24 6.63
C ASP A 42 -12.12 7.86 6.86
N ILE A 43 -12.21 9.11 7.32
CA ILE A 43 -13.49 9.79 7.48
C ILE A 43 -13.99 10.24 6.10
N TYR A 44 -15.11 9.67 5.66
CA TYR A 44 -15.85 10.13 4.49
C TYR A 44 -16.87 11.18 4.93
N GLU A 45 -16.80 12.37 4.35
CA GLU A 45 -17.68 13.48 4.68
C GLU A 45 -18.74 13.55 3.57
N TYR A 46 -19.90 12.94 3.81
CA TYR A 46 -20.94 12.84 2.79
C TYR A 46 -21.55 14.22 2.52
N SER A 47 -21.32 14.77 1.33
CA SER A 47 -22.13 15.86 0.81
C SER A 47 -23.48 15.33 0.35
N ALA A 48 -24.57 15.84 0.95
CA ALA A 48 -25.92 15.51 0.53
C ALA A 48 -26.14 15.86 -0.97
N PRO A 49 -26.92 15.05 -1.71
CA PRO A 49 -27.24 15.32 -3.10
C PRO A 49 -28.00 16.65 -3.21
N LYS A 50 -27.63 17.46 -4.19
CA LYS A 50 -28.21 18.80 -4.41
C LYS A 50 -29.69 18.67 -4.74
N ILE A 51 -30.56 19.25 -3.91
CA ILE A 51 -31.99 19.37 -4.20
C ILE A 51 -32.21 20.66 -5.00
N GLU A 52 -32.93 20.55 -6.11
CA GLU A 52 -33.17 21.66 -7.03
C GLU A 52 -33.95 22.79 -6.31
N GLY A 53 -33.36 23.99 -6.22
CA GLY A 53 -33.94 25.16 -5.54
C GLY A 53 -33.34 25.54 -4.18
N GLU A 54 -32.38 24.76 -3.66
CA GLU A 54 -31.69 25.07 -2.40
C GLU A 54 -30.58 26.13 -2.60
N ILE A 55 -30.50 27.15 -1.74
CA ILE A 55 -29.42 28.15 -1.79
C ILE A 55 -28.10 27.46 -1.43
N ILE A 56 -27.23 27.35 -2.44
CA ILE A 56 -25.91 26.72 -2.31
C ILE A 56 -25.04 27.57 -1.39
N ASP A 57 -24.73 27.08 -0.19
CA ASP A 57 -23.60 27.58 0.57
C ASP A 57 -22.30 27.10 -0.09
N SER A 58 -21.92 27.80 -1.16
CA SER A 58 -20.77 27.48 -2.01
C SER A 58 -19.45 27.44 -1.23
N VAL A 59 -19.37 28.15 -0.10
CA VAL A 59 -18.21 28.12 0.79
C VAL A 59 -18.11 26.76 1.48
N ASN A 60 -19.22 26.23 1.98
CA ASN A 60 -19.24 24.94 2.69
C ASN A 60 -18.98 23.74 1.74
N ASP A 61 -19.56 23.73 0.54
CA ASP A 61 -19.32 22.66 -0.47
C ASP A 61 -17.84 22.63 -0.90
N ASN A 62 -17.23 23.80 -1.12
CA ASN A 62 -15.80 23.90 -1.46
C ASN A 62 -14.90 23.39 -0.32
N MET A 63 -15.23 23.73 0.94
CA MET A 63 -14.48 23.27 2.11
C MET A 63 -14.54 21.75 2.31
N ILE A 64 -15.70 21.12 2.08
CA ILE A 64 -15.85 19.67 2.18
C ILE A 64 -14.99 18.98 1.12
N ARG A 65 -15.06 19.44 -0.14
CA ARG A 65 -14.24 18.89 -1.24
C ARG A 65 -12.75 19.03 -0.97
N GLU A 66 -12.30 20.17 -0.48
CA GLU A 66 -10.89 20.39 -0.16
C GLU A 66 -10.42 19.40 0.93
N ARG A 67 -11.20 19.22 1.99
CA ARG A 67 -10.91 18.23 3.04
C ARG A 67 -10.86 16.81 2.50
N GLU A 68 -11.78 16.44 1.61
CA GLU A 68 -11.77 15.13 0.96
C GLU A 68 -10.51 14.91 0.11
N THR A 69 -10.08 15.92 -0.66
CA THR A 69 -8.84 15.82 -1.44
C THR A 69 -7.60 15.63 -0.54
N VAL A 70 -7.55 16.34 0.59
CA VAL A 70 -6.47 16.22 1.58
C VAL A 70 -6.47 14.82 2.19
N ARG A 71 -7.64 14.30 2.60
CA ARG A 71 -7.78 12.94 3.15
C ARG A 71 -7.42 11.86 2.13
N GLN A 72 -7.80 12.03 0.87
CA GLN A 72 -7.43 11.10 -0.20
C GLN A 72 -5.91 11.03 -0.37
N ARG A 73 -5.22 12.18 -0.39
CA ARG A 73 -3.76 12.23 -0.43
C ARG A 73 -3.13 11.56 0.79
N GLN A 74 -3.68 11.75 1.99
CA GLN A 74 -3.19 11.06 3.19
C GLN A 74 -3.31 9.54 3.08
N ARG A 75 -4.42 9.02 2.54
CA ARG A 75 -4.58 7.57 2.31
C ARG A 75 -3.57 7.02 1.31
N GLU A 76 -3.34 7.75 0.22
CA GLU A 76 -2.35 7.38 -0.79
C GLU A 76 -0.93 7.38 -0.23
N LEU A 77 -0.54 8.44 0.49
CA LEU A 77 0.74 8.53 1.18
C LEU A 77 0.94 7.40 2.17
N ALA A 78 -0.11 7.06 2.94
CA ALA A 78 -0.02 5.96 3.87
C ALA A 78 0.31 4.63 3.16
N GLY A 79 -0.38 4.35 2.04
CA GLY A 79 -0.11 3.17 1.21
C GLY A 79 1.31 3.15 0.65
N SER A 80 1.78 4.26 0.07
CA SER A 80 3.13 4.36 -0.47
C SER A 80 4.21 4.20 0.59
N ILE A 81 4.04 4.81 1.78
CA ILE A 81 4.96 4.66 2.90
C ILE A 81 5.03 3.20 3.33
N SER A 82 3.89 2.51 3.43
CA SER A 82 3.86 1.10 3.80
C SER A 82 4.58 0.20 2.79
N MET A 83 4.42 0.48 1.48
CA MET A 83 5.15 -0.22 0.44
C MET A 83 6.66 -0.02 0.58
N ILE A 84 7.13 1.19 0.91
CA ILE A 84 8.55 1.47 1.10
C ILE A 84 9.08 0.76 2.36
N VAL A 85 8.37 0.87 3.49
CA VAL A 85 8.78 0.27 4.77
C VAL A 85 8.95 -1.24 4.66
N VAL A 86 8.07 -1.92 3.90
CA VAL A 86 8.15 -3.38 3.71
C VAL A 86 9.04 -3.76 2.53
N GLY A 87 8.93 -3.04 1.42
CA GLY A 87 9.60 -3.36 0.16
C GLY A 87 11.10 -3.01 0.17
N ALA A 88 11.51 -1.93 0.82
CA ALA A 88 12.92 -1.54 0.89
C ALA A 88 13.81 -2.60 1.57
N PRO A 89 13.51 -3.12 2.78
CA PRO A 89 14.34 -4.16 3.38
C PRO A 89 14.35 -5.45 2.54
N LEU A 90 13.21 -5.79 1.92
CA LEU A 90 13.11 -6.97 1.05
C LEU A 90 14.01 -6.83 -0.19
N TYR A 91 13.98 -5.67 -0.86
CA TYR A 91 14.85 -5.35 -1.98
C TYR A 91 16.34 -5.37 -1.59
N LEU A 92 16.69 -4.70 -0.49
CA LEU A 92 18.07 -4.63 -0.01
C LEU A 92 18.63 -6.02 0.33
N TYR A 93 17.81 -6.89 0.93
CA TYR A 93 18.18 -8.27 1.22
C TYR A 93 18.51 -9.05 -0.05
N HIS A 94 17.64 -9.00 -1.06
CA HIS A 94 17.86 -9.68 -2.34
C HIS A 94 19.09 -9.13 -3.07
N TRP A 95 19.21 -7.81 -3.17
CA TRP A 95 20.34 -7.15 -3.82
C TRP A 95 21.69 -7.52 -3.16
N SER A 96 21.76 -7.46 -1.83
CA SER A 96 22.97 -7.81 -1.08
C SER A 96 23.35 -9.29 -1.25
N THR A 97 22.37 -10.18 -1.33
CA THR A 97 22.59 -11.61 -1.54
C THR A 97 23.21 -11.86 -2.92
N ILE A 98 22.67 -11.22 -3.95
CA ILE A 98 23.21 -11.30 -5.32
C ILE A 98 24.66 -10.80 -5.37
N GLN A 99 24.94 -9.65 -4.73
CA GLN A 99 26.31 -9.13 -4.69
C GLN A 99 27.30 -10.08 -3.99
N LYS A 100 26.86 -10.74 -2.91
CA LYS A 100 27.69 -11.73 -2.19
C LYS A 100 27.97 -12.96 -3.06
N GLU A 101 26.99 -13.45 -3.80
CA GLU A 101 27.16 -14.58 -4.72
C GLU A 101 28.10 -14.25 -5.89
N ASN A 102 27.97 -13.05 -6.46
CA ASN A 102 28.86 -12.58 -7.52
C ASN A 102 30.31 -12.42 -7.03
N LYS A 103 30.51 -11.85 -5.83
CA LYS A 103 31.86 -11.68 -5.25
C LYS A 103 32.54 -13.01 -4.90
N LYS A 104 31.78 -14.07 -4.58
CA LYS A 104 32.35 -15.42 -4.32
C LYS A 104 32.76 -16.16 -5.60
N ARG A 105 32.28 -15.73 -6.77
CA ARG A 105 32.61 -16.35 -8.07
C ARG A 105 33.80 -15.70 -8.78
N VAL A 106 34.28 -14.56 -8.28
CA VAL A 106 35.52 -13.89 -8.71
C VAL A 106 36.64 -14.25 -7.75
#